data_AF-A0A3L6MU22-F1
#
_entry.id   AF-A0A3L6MU22-F1
#
_cell.length_a   1.000
_cell.length_b   1.000
_cell.length_c   1.000
_cell.angle_alpha   90.00
_cell.angle_beta   90.00
_cell.angle_gamma   90.00
#
_symmetry.space_group_name_H-M   'P 1'
#
loop_
_entity.id
_entity.type
_entity.pdbx_description
1 polymer ?
#
loop_
_entity_poly.entity_id
_entity_poly.type
_entity_poly.pdbx_seq_one_letter_code
_entity_poly.pdbx_strand_id
1 'polypeptide(L)'
;MAAIDKALEFLKTSGSINYAATAKKFKCDETTLRRRHQGKQRARRDADSLYKSRLSKQQEQDLVTYIRKLSLRGIPPTLSMVRNFAQDIAKIEVGKNWPYSFVQRHRNEIDCTWFDGFDIARRRADNASRYRAYFDLIREKIGKYDISAQNTYNMDEKGFLLGVINRTKRVFDVNAKRQGKLLGASQDGNRSWITFLACICQDMTSLPPFLIYQGKPGQVQDTWLTDFDPEHQSAFFSTSETGWTSHELGKEVLIGVFDRFTKAKARNGRDYRLLITDGHSSHINMDFLDWCDAHRIIVAVFPPHSTHRLQPLDVSLFGPLSTAYTNRLVQWTSKTQGLTGLSKREFWVLFWGALEASFTPENIASGWRRTGLKPFDPDVVLSQVSKNTDDDSDVESGLDDSIALQEPTARELRRLVDHVVKQSSVSSDTGARKLKRTLESLQAEVELLRHENQGLRETIIREKQRRQRGKALKDYIFDRVDPNSQGSNPLHCKSTWTTYKWSISITSTRRRSDYVIIHYTWT
;
A
#
# COMPACT_ATOMS: atom_id res chain seq x y z
N MET A 1 -7.81 43.80 33.15
CA MET A 1 -6.35 44.03 33.02
C MET A 1 -5.62 43.43 34.21
N ALA A 2 -4.54 42.67 33.96
CA ALA A 2 -3.74 42.08 35.02
C ALA A 2 -3.00 43.19 35.81
N ALA A 3 -2.71 42.93 37.09
CA ALA A 3 -2.01 43.85 37.99
C ALA A 3 -0.68 44.38 37.41
N ILE A 4 0.05 43.53 36.69
CA ILE A 4 1.32 43.88 36.06
C ILE A 4 1.16 44.80 34.84
N ASP A 5 0.03 44.74 34.12
CA ASP A 5 -0.21 45.59 32.96
C ASP A 5 -0.53 47.03 33.40
N LYS A 6 -1.32 47.17 34.49
CA LYS A 6 -1.57 48.47 35.13
C LYS A 6 -0.29 49.10 35.69
N ALA A 7 0.60 48.28 36.26
CA ALA A 7 1.90 48.72 36.75
C ALA A 7 2.83 49.22 35.61
N LEU A 8 2.77 48.57 34.43
CA LEU A 8 3.54 49.00 33.26
C LEU A 8 3.03 50.32 32.68
N GLU A 9 1.71 50.55 32.65
CA GLU A 9 1.15 51.85 32.23
C GLU A 9 1.55 52.98 33.19
N PHE A 10 1.51 52.72 34.50
CA PHE A 10 1.94 53.69 35.52
C PHE A 10 3.42 54.07 35.39
N LEU A 11 4.30 53.11 35.07
CA LEU A 11 5.72 53.38 34.81
C LEU A 11 5.97 54.18 33.52
N LYS A 12 5.11 54.02 32.51
CA LYS A 12 5.21 54.80 31.26
C LYS A 12 4.75 56.25 31.40
N THR A 13 3.86 56.52 32.35
CA THR A 13 3.31 57.87 32.61
C THR A 13 4.03 58.61 33.74
N SER A 14 4.79 57.90 34.59
CA SER A 14 5.56 58.52 35.67
C SER A 14 6.92 58.99 35.18
N GLY A 15 7.27 60.26 35.44
CA GLY A 15 8.58 60.84 35.10
C GLY A 15 9.78 60.29 35.90
N SER A 16 9.54 59.41 36.88
CA SER A 16 10.54 58.76 37.72
C SER A 16 10.26 57.26 37.80
N ILE A 17 11.21 56.44 37.34
CA ILE A 17 11.06 54.99 37.28
C ILE A 17 11.49 54.38 38.62
N ASN A 18 10.51 54.01 39.46
CA ASN A 18 10.74 53.25 40.68
C ASN A 18 10.00 51.91 40.65
N TYR A 19 10.75 50.84 40.35
CA TYR A 19 10.18 49.49 40.20
C TYR A 19 9.65 48.92 41.54
N ALA A 20 10.36 49.12 42.64
CA ALA A 20 9.99 48.57 43.95
C ALA A 20 8.70 49.21 44.51
N ALA A 21 8.59 50.53 44.44
CA ALA A 21 7.39 51.25 44.89
C ALA A 21 6.18 50.92 44.01
N THR A 22 6.38 50.81 42.70
CA THR A 22 5.32 50.45 41.75
C THR A 22 4.86 49.01 41.95
N ALA A 23 5.79 48.07 42.11
CA ALA A 23 5.48 46.66 42.35
C ALA A 23 4.67 46.46 43.64
N LYS A 24 5.02 47.19 44.71
CA LYS A 24 4.27 47.22 45.97
C LYS A 24 2.87 47.83 45.81
N LYS A 25 2.75 48.95 45.07
CA LYS A 25 1.47 49.64 44.81
C LYS A 25 0.48 48.76 44.04
N PHE A 26 0.97 48.02 43.04
CA PHE A 26 0.13 47.19 42.19
C PHE A 26 0.11 45.71 42.58
N LYS A 27 0.76 45.32 43.70
CA LYS A 27 0.86 43.94 44.18
C LYS A 27 1.36 42.97 43.09
N CYS A 28 2.46 43.32 42.43
CA CYS A 28 3.11 42.46 41.44
C CYS A 28 4.60 42.25 41.79
N ASP A 29 5.23 41.28 41.14
CA ASP A 29 6.66 40.99 41.34
C ASP A 29 7.53 42.07 40.69
N GLU A 30 8.45 42.66 41.46
CA GLU A 30 9.34 43.74 41.02
C GLU A 30 10.25 43.30 39.88
N THR A 31 10.81 42.09 39.99
CA THR A 31 11.75 41.56 39.01
C THR A 31 11.07 41.38 37.65
N THR A 32 9.85 40.84 37.65
CA THR A 32 9.03 40.63 36.46
C THR A 32 8.58 41.96 35.86
N LEU A 33 8.17 42.93 36.68
CA LEU A 33 7.80 44.28 36.24
C LEU A 33 8.99 44.98 35.56
N ARG A 34 10.17 44.96 36.19
CA ARG A 34 11.41 45.54 35.65
C ARG A 34 11.81 44.91 34.32
N ARG A 35 11.80 43.57 34.25
CA ARG A 35 12.15 42.84 33.01
C ARG A 35 11.16 43.11 31.87
N ARG A 36 9.87 43.26 32.17
CA ARG A 36 8.85 43.62 31.17
C ARG A 36 8.96 45.06 30.70
N HIS A 37 9.22 46.01 31.61
CA HIS A 37 9.40 47.42 31.28
C HIS A 37 10.65 47.66 30.40
N GLN A 38 11.74 46.94 30.69
CA GLN A 38 12.99 46.99 29.91
C GLN A 38 12.94 46.17 28.60
N GLY A 39 11.79 45.59 28.24
CA GLY A 39 11.65 44.77 27.03
C GLY A 39 12.38 43.42 27.06
N LYS A 40 13.04 43.05 28.16
CA LYS A 40 13.77 41.78 28.33
C LYS A 40 12.85 40.58 28.44
N GLN A 41 11.58 40.79 28.81
CA GLN A 41 10.58 39.72 28.96
C GLN A 41 9.25 40.19 28.37
N ARG A 42 8.69 39.47 27.41
CA ARG A 42 7.36 39.77 26.84
C ARG A 42 6.25 39.16 27.70
N ALA A 43 5.01 39.61 27.52
CA ALA A 43 3.87 39.02 28.22
C ALA A 43 3.75 37.53 27.86
N ARG A 44 3.42 36.69 28.85
CA ARG A 44 3.34 35.22 28.68
C ARG A 44 2.39 34.82 27.54
N ARG A 45 1.28 35.56 27.39
CA ARG A 45 0.31 35.44 26.30
C ARG A 45 0.90 35.68 24.90
N ASP A 46 1.84 36.62 24.78
CA ASP A 46 2.48 36.96 23.50
C ASP A 46 3.60 35.97 23.17
N ALA A 47 4.28 35.45 24.21
CA ALA A 47 5.27 34.38 24.07
C ALA A 47 4.62 33.03 23.69
N ASP A 48 3.47 32.67 24.27
CA ASP A 48 2.74 31.44 23.93
C ASP A 48 2.16 31.49 22.49
N SER A 49 1.74 32.67 22.02
CA SER A 49 1.21 32.88 20.66
C SER A 49 2.28 32.80 19.56
N LEU A 50 3.54 33.09 19.85
CA LEU A 50 4.62 33.18 18.85
C LEU A 50 5.63 32.03 18.91
N TYR A 51 5.82 31.40 20.08
CA TYR A 51 6.90 30.41 20.27
C TYR A 51 6.42 29.00 20.62
N LYS A 52 5.15 28.79 20.99
CA LYS A 52 4.61 27.44 21.30
C LYS A 52 3.66 26.88 20.24
N SER A 53 2.93 27.73 19.53
CA SER A 53 2.06 27.27 18.45
C SER A 53 2.88 27.09 17.17
N ARG A 54 2.74 25.92 16.52
CA ARG A 54 3.35 25.63 15.22
C ARG A 54 2.75 26.47 14.08
N LEU A 55 1.54 27.00 14.29
CA LEU A 55 0.83 27.88 13.37
C LEU A 55 0.50 29.22 14.05
N SER A 56 0.57 30.32 13.30
CA SER A 56 0.03 31.61 13.71
C SER A 56 -1.49 31.58 13.80
N LYS A 57 -2.09 32.56 14.50
CA LYS A 57 -3.55 32.65 14.63
C LYS A 57 -4.25 32.78 13.26
N GLN A 58 -3.66 33.53 12.33
CA GLN A 58 -4.22 33.68 10.99
C GLN A 58 -4.19 32.34 10.23
N GLN A 59 -3.05 31.63 10.27
CA GLN A 59 -2.93 30.31 9.66
C GLN A 59 -3.92 29.29 10.25
N GLU A 60 -4.17 29.34 11.56
CA GLU A 60 -5.21 28.50 12.17
C GLU A 60 -6.61 28.85 11.66
N GLN A 61 -6.94 30.13 11.48
CA GLN A 61 -8.24 30.56 10.94
C GLN A 61 -8.41 30.16 9.47
N ASP A 62 -7.35 30.27 8.67
CA ASP A 62 -7.34 29.84 7.27
C ASP A 62 -7.56 28.32 7.19
N LEU A 63 -6.94 27.55 8.10
CA LEU A 63 -7.16 26.11 8.21
C LEU A 63 -8.60 25.77 8.62
N VAL A 64 -9.22 26.51 9.55
CA VAL A 64 -10.65 26.36 9.89
C VAL A 64 -11.53 26.58 8.66
N THR A 65 -11.24 27.63 7.89
CA THR A 65 -11.98 27.95 6.66
C THR A 65 -11.84 26.85 5.61
N TYR A 66 -10.63 26.30 5.46
CA TYR A 66 -10.36 25.17 4.58
C TYR A 66 -11.12 23.91 5.02
N ILE A 67 -11.13 23.59 6.31
CA ILE A 67 -11.90 22.46 6.86
C ILE A 67 -13.39 22.63 6.56
N ARG A 68 -13.97 23.84 6.73
CA ARG A 68 -15.37 24.10 6.36
C ARG A 68 -15.63 23.87 4.87
N LYS A 69 -14.74 24.32 3.99
CA LYS A 69 -14.82 24.08 2.54
C LYS A 69 -14.88 22.57 2.23
N LEU A 70 -14.02 21.78 2.87
CA LEU A 70 -14.00 20.31 2.71
C LEU A 70 -15.29 19.65 3.25
N SER A 71 -15.76 20.08 4.42
CA SER A 71 -17.01 19.59 5.01
C SER A 71 -18.23 19.91 4.14
N LEU A 72 -18.32 21.11 3.56
CA LEU A 72 -19.37 21.49 2.60
C LEU A 72 -19.33 20.65 1.32
N ARG A 73 -18.14 20.19 0.92
CA ARG A 73 -17.97 19.25 -0.20
C ARG A 73 -18.37 17.81 0.16
N GLY A 74 -18.72 17.55 1.42
CA GLY A 74 -19.07 16.21 1.87
C GLY A 74 -17.87 15.37 2.27
N ILE A 75 -16.72 15.99 2.52
CA ILE A 75 -15.48 15.28 2.83
C ILE A 75 -14.92 15.87 4.13
N PRO A 76 -15.60 15.67 5.28
CA PRO A 76 -15.08 16.15 6.54
C PRO A 76 -13.71 15.49 6.79
N PRO A 77 -12.63 16.27 6.96
CA PRO A 77 -11.29 15.72 7.07
C PRO A 77 -11.12 14.95 8.38
N THR A 78 -10.35 13.85 8.33
CA THR A 78 -9.96 13.13 9.56
C THR A 78 -8.93 13.92 10.37
N LEU A 79 -8.75 13.57 11.64
CA LEU A 79 -7.70 14.20 12.47
C LEU A 79 -6.29 13.99 11.91
N SER A 80 -6.06 12.87 11.21
CA SER A 80 -4.83 12.63 10.46
C SER A 80 -4.66 13.61 9.30
N MET A 81 -5.71 13.84 8.50
CA MET A 81 -5.69 14.86 7.43
C MET A 81 -5.45 16.26 7.99
N VAL A 82 -6.13 16.63 9.09
CA VAL A 82 -5.91 17.93 9.76
C VAL A 82 -4.46 18.08 10.24
N ARG A 83 -3.83 16.99 10.72
CA ARG A 83 -2.40 16.99 11.03
C ARG A 83 -1.55 17.24 9.79
N ASN A 84 -1.85 16.56 8.68
CA ASN A 84 -1.13 16.74 7.41
C ASN A 84 -1.22 18.19 6.93
N PHE A 85 -2.42 18.76 6.94
CA PHE A 85 -2.64 20.17 6.56
C PHE A 85 -1.83 21.14 7.42
N ALA A 86 -1.77 20.90 8.73
CA ALA A 86 -0.97 21.72 9.63
C ALA A 86 0.53 21.59 9.34
N GLN A 87 1.01 20.39 8.97
CA GLN A 87 2.39 20.17 8.53
C GLN A 87 2.67 20.89 7.21
N ASP A 88 1.73 20.86 6.27
CA ASP A 88 1.86 21.54 4.98
C ASP A 88 1.96 23.06 5.16
N ILE A 89 1.18 23.64 6.07
CA ILE A 89 1.23 25.08 6.36
C ILE A 89 2.52 25.43 7.13
N ALA A 90 2.89 24.62 8.13
CA ALA A 90 4.03 24.89 8.99
C ALA A 90 5.40 24.54 8.37
N LYS A 91 5.41 23.70 7.32
CA LYS A 91 6.60 23.11 6.68
C LYS A 91 7.53 22.37 7.65
N ILE A 92 6.97 21.85 8.74
CA ILE A 92 7.66 21.11 9.79
C ILE A 92 6.75 20.01 10.32
N GLU A 93 7.33 18.97 10.91
CA GLU A 93 6.55 17.91 11.53
C GLU A 93 5.74 18.45 12.73
N VAL A 94 4.47 18.07 12.76
CA VAL A 94 3.53 18.46 13.80
C VAL A 94 3.27 17.25 14.68
N GLY A 95 3.20 17.43 16.01
CA GLY A 95 3.03 16.30 16.94
C GLY A 95 1.67 15.60 16.81
N LYS A 96 1.62 14.31 17.16
CA LYS A 96 0.42 13.45 17.08
C LYS A 96 -0.84 14.04 17.73
N ASN A 97 -0.68 14.76 18.84
CA ASN A 97 -1.79 15.31 19.62
C ASN A 97 -2.17 16.75 19.21
N TRP A 98 -1.46 17.34 18.24
CA TRP A 98 -1.72 18.71 17.80
C TRP A 98 -3.12 18.91 17.22
N PRO A 99 -3.68 18.01 16.37
CA PRO A 99 -5.02 18.19 15.81
C PRO A 99 -6.10 18.28 16.88
N TYR A 100 -5.99 17.47 17.94
CA TYR A 100 -6.89 17.52 19.09
C TYR A 100 -6.83 18.87 19.79
N SER A 101 -5.61 19.36 20.02
CA SER A 101 -5.39 20.67 20.65
C SER A 101 -5.91 21.81 19.76
N PHE A 102 -5.76 21.70 18.44
CA PHE A 102 -6.29 22.65 17.46
C PHE A 102 -7.81 22.70 17.52
N VAL A 103 -8.49 21.55 17.45
CA VAL A 103 -9.95 21.50 17.58
C VAL A 103 -10.41 22.07 18.92
N GLN A 104 -9.71 21.76 20.01
CA GLN A 104 -10.03 22.32 21.32
C GLN A 104 -9.92 23.85 21.35
N ARG A 105 -8.92 24.44 20.66
CA ARG A 105 -8.79 25.90 20.51
C ARG A 105 -9.92 26.53 19.71
N HIS A 106 -10.48 25.79 18.75
CA HIS A 106 -11.50 26.28 17.80
C HIS A 106 -12.88 25.63 18.00
N ARG A 107 -13.20 25.17 19.22
CA ARG A 107 -14.43 24.42 19.55
C ARG A 107 -15.75 25.12 19.21
N ASN A 108 -15.75 26.44 19.08
CA ASN A 108 -16.93 27.21 18.70
C ASN A 108 -17.21 27.17 17.18
N GLU A 109 -16.22 26.76 16.39
CA GLU A 109 -16.25 26.82 14.92
C GLU A 109 -16.17 25.44 14.27
N ILE A 110 -15.41 24.54 14.90
CA ILE A 110 -15.20 23.16 14.47
C ILE A 110 -15.22 22.26 15.70
N ASP A 111 -15.72 21.04 15.54
CA ASP A 111 -15.67 20.02 16.58
C ASP A 111 -15.11 18.73 15.99
N CYS A 112 -14.50 17.92 16.84
CA CYS A 112 -14.05 16.58 16.51
C CYS A 112 -14.61 15.64 17.55
N THR A 113 -15.54 14.79 17.13
CA THR A 113 -16.21 13.89 18.05
C THR A 113 -15.42 12.59 18.13
N TRP A 114 -14.74 12.38 19.25
CA TRP A 114 -14.33 11.03 19.69
C TRP A 114 -15.51 10.41 20.42
N PHE A 115 -15.79 9.15 20.13
CA PHE A 115 -16.81 8.41 20.87
C PHE A 115 -16.10 7.53 21.89
N ASP A 116 -16.18 7.91 23.17
CA ASP A 116 -15.75 7.08 24.29
C ASP A 116 -16.62 5.82 24.41
N GLY A 117 -16.08 4.78 25.04
CA GLY A 117 -16.68 3.45 25.11
C GLY A 117 -18.04 3.44 25.82
N PHE A 118 -19.11 3.39 25.03
CA PHE A 118 -20.47 3.11 25.47
C PHE A 118 -20.93 1.71 25.06
N ASP A 119 -21.96 1.24 25.75
CA ASP A 119 -22.63 -0.06 25.65
C ASP A 119 -22.72 -0.63 24.21
N ILE A 120 -22.53 -1.94 24.07
CA ILE A 120 -22.37 -2.67 22.79
C ILE A 120 -23.59 -2.45 21.87
N ALA A 121 -24.78 -2.33 22.45
CA ALA A 121 -26.00 -2.02 21.70
C ALA A 121 -25.96 -0.62 21.06
N ARG A 122 -25.40 0.38 21.77
CA ARG A 122 -25.22 1.75 21.30
C ARG A 122 -24.11 1.85 20.23
N ARG A 123 -23.03 1.05 20.36
CA ARG A 123 -21.98 0.91 19.33
C ARG A 123 -22.57 0.49 17.97
N ARG A 124 -23.55 -0.41 17.95
CA ARG A 124 -24.17 -0.88 16.70
C ARG A 124 -25.10 0.16 16.10
N ALA A 125 -25.96 0.77 16.92
CA ALA A 125 -26.88 1.83 16.47
C ALA A 125 -26.14 3.06 15.92
N ASP A 126 -25.08 3.51 16.60
CA ASP A 126 -24.28 4.65 16.15
C ASP A 126 -23.43 4.34 14.90
N ASN A 127 -22.96 3.10 14.75
CA ASN A 127 -22.26 2.71 13.52
C ASN A 127 -23.23 2.61 12.33
N ALA A 128 -24.45 2.11 12.56
CA ALA A 128 -25.48 2.06 11.52
C ALA A 128 -25.90 3.47 11.07
N SER A 129 -26.08 4.43 11.99
CA SER A 129 -26.40 5.82 11.62
C SER A 129 -25.25 6.50 10.87
N ARG A 130 -23.99 6.28 11.28
CA ARG A 130 -22.80 6.78 10.57
C ARG A 130 -22.67 6.19 9.17
N TYR A 131 -22.85 4.89 9.03
CA TYR A 131 -22.79 4.24 7.71
C TYR A 131 -23.92 4.71 6.82
N ARG A 132 -25.15 4.86 7.36
CA ARG A 132 -26.27 5.43 6.61
C ARG A 132 -25.95 6.84 6.11
N ALA A 133 -25.49 7.72 6.99
CA ALA A 133 -25.10 9.09 6.61
C ALA A 133 -23.97 9.09 5.56
N TYR A 134 -23.01 8.17 5.65
CA TYR A 134 -21.96 8.01 4.66
C TYR A 134 -22.52 7.55 3.31
N PHE A 135 -23.37 6.53 3.27
CA PHE A 135 -24.01 6.07 2.03
C PHE A 135 -24.90 7.17 1.42
N ASP A 136 -25.69 7.87 2.23
CA ASP A 136 -26.53 8.97 1.76
C ASP A 136 -25.67 10.07 1.12
N LEU A 137 -24.54 10.40 1.74
CA LEU A 137 -23.57 11.35 1.21
C LEU A 137 -22.97 10.89 -0.13
N ILE A 138 -22.51 9.64 -0.22
CA ILE A 138 -21.96 9.09 -1.47
C ILE A 138 -23.02 9.12 -2.57
N ARG A 139 -24.26 8.68 -2.27
CA ARG A 139 -25.38 8.71 -3.21
C ARG A 139 -25.67 10.13 -3.70
N GLU A 140 -25.71 11.10 -2.78
CA GLU A 140 -25.91 12.51 -3.11
C GLU A 140 -24.82 13.02 -4.05
N LYS A 141 -23.53 12.74 -3.79
CA LYS A 141 -22.44 13.20 -4.64
C LYS A 141 -22.41 12.51 -6.00
N ILE A 142 -22.67 11.20 -6.05
CA ILE A 142 -22.78 10.46 -7.32
C ILE A 142 -23.87 11.10 -8.19
N GLY A 143 -25.05 11.38 -7.63
CA GLY A 143 -26.14 12.03 -8.36
C GLY A 143 -25.82 13.47 -8.75
N LYS A 144 -25.24 14.26 -7.83
CA LYS A 144 -24.93 15.68 -8.06
C LYS A 144 -23.93 15.90 -9.19
N TYR A 145 -22.93 15.03 -9.32
CA TYR A 145 -21.84 15.17 -10.29
C TYR A 145 -21.94 14.21 -11.47
N ASP A 146 -23.06 13.48 -11.60
CA ASP A 146 -23.31 12.50 -12.66
C ASP A 146 -22.17 11.47 -12.81
N ILE A 147 -21.76 10.90 -11.68
CA ILE A 147 -20.61 9.98 -11.64
C ILE A 147 -21.08 8.58 -12.03
N SER A 148 -20.73 8.17 -13.25
CA SER A 148 -20.97 6.80 -13.71
C SER A 148 -20.12 5.77 -12.95
N ALA A 149 -20.59 4.53 -12.86
CA ALA A 149 -19.85 3.44 -12.19
C ALA A 149 -18.45 3.23 -12.79
N GLN A 150 -18.28 3.43 -14.09
CA GLN A 150 -16.99 3.30 -14.76
C GLN A 150 -15.97 4.39 -14.33
N ASN A 151 -16.43 5.47 -13.66
CA ASN A 151 -15.62 6.54 -13.10
C ASN A 151 -15.57 6.51 -11.56
N THR A 152 -16.02 5.42 -10.94
CA THR A 152 -15.97 5.21 -9.48
C THR A 152 -14.90 4.18 -9.15
N TYR A 153 -14.00 4.57 -8.25
CA TYR A 153 -12.79 3.84 -7.92
C TYR A 153 -12.63 3.71 -6.42
N ASN A 154 -11.95 2.64 -6.02
CA ASN A 154 -11.52 2.42 -4.67
C ASN A 154 -10.01 2.18 -4.65
N MET A 155 -9.30 2.79 -3.71
CA MET A 155 -7.85 2.69 -3.55
C MET A 155 -7.48 2.35 -2.11
N ASP A 156 -6.46 1.53 -1.95
CA ASP A 156 -5.89 1.17 -0.65
C ASP A 156 -4.46 0.63 -0.74
N GLU A 157 -3.79 0.56 0.41
CA GLU A 157 -2.41 0.10 0.55
C GLU A 157 -2.35 -1.27 1.25
N LYS A 158 -1.47 -2.16 0.76
CA LYS A 158 -1.14 -3.43 1.41
C LYS A 158 0.36 -3.59 1.57
N GLY A 159 0.80 -3.87 2.79
CA GLY A 159 2.19 -4.15 3.10
C GLY A 159 2.60 -5.61 2.95
N PHE A 160 3.81 -5.84 2.47
CA PHE A 160 4.47 -7.13 2.40
C PHE A 160 5.79 -7.09 3.16
N LEU A 161 5.89 -7.92 4.20
CA LEU A 161 7.14 -8.10 4.94
C LEU A 161 7.92 -9.27 4.35
N LEU A 162 9.07 -8.97 3.73
CA LEU A 162 10.01 -9.98 3.27
C LEU A 162 10.79 -10.51 4.49
N GLY A 163 11.07 -11.82 4.51
CA GLY A 163 11.90 -12.46 5.55
C GLY A 163 11.15 -13.09 6.72
N VAL A 164 9.83 -12.86 6.87
CA VAL A 164 9.01 -13.58 7.85
C VAL A 164 8.14 -14.60 7.13
N ILE A 165 8.57 -15.87 7.16
CA ILE A 165 7.73 -16.98 6.72
C ILE A 165 6.68 -17.22 7.80
N ASN A 166 5.39 -17.20 7.43
CA ASN A 166 4.27 -17.52 8.32
C ASN A 166 4.49 -18.89 9.03
N ARG A 167 3.85 -19.10 10.18
CA ARG A 167 3.96 -20.37 10.94
C ARG A 167 3.49 -21.55 10.08
N THR A 168 4.42 -22.36 9.60
CA THR A 168 4.14 -23.63 8.91
C THR A 168 4.37 -24.81 9.86
N LYS A 169 3.49 -25.81 9.86
CA LYS A 169 3.81 -27.11 10.48
C LYS A 169 4.98 -27.73 9.70
N ARG A 170 6.05 -28.10 10.40
CA ARG A 170 7.24 -28.73 9.81
C ARG A 170 7.40 -30.13 10.37
N VAL A 171 7.80 -31.07 9.51
CA VAL A 171 8.22 -32.41 9.91
C VAL A 171 9.70 -32.35 10.26
N PHE A 172 10.07 -32.94 11.38
CA PHE A 172 11.45 -32.95 11.90
C PHE A 172 11.75 -34.31 12.51
N ASP A 173 13.05 -34.61 12.65
CA ASP A 173 13.49 -35.79 13.38
C ASP A 173 13.11 -35.68 14.87
N VAL A 174 12.50 -36.75 15.40
CA VAL A 174 12.02 -36.83 16.78
C VAL A 174 13.19 -36.78 17.76
N ASN A 175 14.33 -37.39 17.40
CA ASN A 175 15.51 -37.41 18.27
C ASN A 175 16.17 -36.03 18.32
N ALA A 176 16.26 -35.31 17.20
CA ALA A 176 16.71 -33.93 17.14
C ALA A 176 15.84 -32.99 18.00
N LYS A 177 14.52 -33.19 18.02
CA LYS A 177 13.60 -32.46 18.93
C LYS A 177 13.91 -32.73 20.40
N ARG A 178 14.04 -34.01 20.77
CA ARG A 178 14.32 -34.44 22.15
C ARG A 178 15.65 -33.91 22.67
N GLN A 179 16.65 -33.81 21.80
CA GLN A 179 17.98 -33.27 22.11
C GLN A 179 18.03 -31.73 22.10
N GLY A 180 16.92 -31.04 21.85
CA GLY A 180 16.88 -29.57 21.77
C GLY A 180 17.68 -28.99 20.60
N LYS A 181 18.07 -29.81 19.61
CA LYS A 181 18.88 -29.42 18.45
C LYS A 181 18.07 -28.78 17.32
N LEU A 182 16.76 -28.65 17.49
CA LEU A 182 15.93 -27.89 16.56
C LEU A 182 16.19 -26.41 16.77
N LEU A 183 17.09 -25.85 15.96
CA LEU A 183 17.12 -24.41 15.72
C LEU A 183 15.77 -24.06 15.08
N GLY A 184 15.02 -23.11 15.67
CA GLY A 184 13.88 -22.51 14.99
C GLY A 184 14.31 -22.04 13.60
N ALA A 185 13.40 -22.07 12.62
CA ALA A 185 13.73 -21.67 11.25
C ALA A 185 14.53 -20.36 11.28
N SER A 186 15.80 -20.43 10.87
CA SER A 186 16.69 -19.27 10.89
C SER A 186 16.04 -18.19 10.03
N GLN A 187 15.51 -17.16 10.67
CA GLN A 187 15.00 -16.00 9.97
C GLN A 187 16.23 -15.21 9.56
N ASP A 188 16.53 -15.17 8.26
CA ASP A 188 17.44 -14.19 7.70
C ASP A 188 16.91 -12.82 8.17
N GLY A 189 17.66 -12.11 9.02
CA GLY A 189 17.20 -10.92 9.76
C GLY A 189 16.79 -9.73 8.88
N ASN A 190 16.75 -9.92 7.57
CA ASN A 190 16.29 -8.99 6.56
C ASN A 190 14.76 -8.84 6.62
N ARG A 191 14.30 -7.78 7.30
CA ARG A 191 12.89 -7.37 7.41
C ARG A 191 12.51 -6.33 6.36
N SER A 192 12.88 -6.58 5.11
CA SER A 192 12.61 -5.64 4.03
C SER A 192 11.11 -5.48 3.79
N TRP A 193 10.60 -4.25 3.77
CA TRP A 193 9.19 -3.96 3.51
C TRP A 193 8.96 -3.57 2.04
N ILE A 194 7.83 -3.99 1.48
CA ILE A 194 7.31 -3.50 0.20
C ILE A 194 5.85 -3.12 0.40
N THR A 195 5.47 -1.91 0.01
CA THR A 195 4.07 -1.46 0.02
C THR A 195 3.49 -1.53 -1.38
N PHE A 196 2.32 -2.15 -1.52
CA PHE A 196 1.52 -2.23 -2.73
C PHE A 196 0.34 -1.28 -2.63
N LEU A 197 0.21 -0.34 -3.56
CA LEU A 197 -1.01 0.45 -3.72
C LEU A 197 -1.87 -0.16 -4.83
N ALA A 198 -3.08 -0.52 -4.45
CA ALA A 198 -4.07 -1.12 -5.32
C ALA A 198 -5.16 -0.09 -5.64
N CYS A 199 -5.68 -0.11 -6.86
CA CYS A 199 -6.88 0.64 -7.21
C CYS A 199 -7.78 -0.19 -8.12
N ILE A 200 -9.05 -0.31 -7.74
CA ILE A 200 -10.06 -1.05 -8.49
C ILE A 200 -11.21 -0.13 -8.89
N CYS A 201 -11.83 -0.42 -10.01
CA CYS A 201 -12.97 0.31 -10.55
C CYS A 201 -14.25 -0.51 -10.41
N GLN A 202 -15.38 0.18 -10.30
CA GLN A 202 -16.69 -0.45 -10.28
C GLN A 202 -17.05 -1.14 -11.61
N ASP A 203 -16.31 -0.96 -12.71
CA ASP A 203 -16.49 -1.73 -13.94
C ASP A 203 -15.74 -3.07 -13.95
N MET A 204 -15.23 -3.50 -12.79
CA MET A 204 -14.50 -4.75 -12.60
C MET A 204 -13.09 -4.76 -13.19
N THR A 205 -12.53 -3.59 -13.51
CA THR A 205 -11.11 -3.43 -13.85
C THR A 205 -10.29 -3.02 -12.63
N SER A 206 -8.98 -3.26 -12.70
CA SER A 206 -7.98 -2.72 -11.78
C SER A 206 -7.00 -1.82 -12.52
N LEU A 207 -6.48 -0.81 -11.83
CA LEU A 207 -5.36 -0.03 -12.34
C LEU A 207 -4.05 -0.81 -12.15
N PRO A 208 -3.01 -0.51 -12.95
CA PRO A 208 -1.68 -1.09 -12.76
C PRO A 208 -1.17 -0.96 -11.31
N PRO A 209 -0.54 -2.00 -10.74
CA PRO A 209 -0.03 -1.96 -9.39
C PRO A 209 1.09 -0.93 -9.24
N PHE A 210 1.10 -0.21 -8.11
CA PHE A 210 2.22 0.64 -7.71
C PHE A 210 2.92 0.03 -6.49
N LEU A 211 4.22 -0.22 -6.61
CA LEU A 211 5.03 -0.87 -5.58
C LEU A 211 6.10 0.10 -5.05
N ILE A 212 6.11 0.30 -3.73
CA ILE A 212 7.14 1.06 -3.01
C ILE A 212 8.06 0.08 -2.31
N TYR A 213 9.29 -0.01 -2.80
CA TYR A 213 10.33 -0.84 -2.18
C TYR A 213 11.05 -0.05 -1.08
N GLN A 214 11.30 -0.69 0.05
CA GLN A 214 12.21 -0.11 1.03
C GLN A 214 13.60 0.11 0.40
N GLY A 215 14.16 1.31 0.47
CA GLY A 215 15.44 1.61 -0.17
C GLY A 215 15.74 3.09 -0.20
N LYS A 216 16.91 3.47 -0.73
CA LYS A 216 17.22 4.88 -0.94
C LYS A 216 16.21 5.49 -1.92
N PRO A 217 15.61 6.66 -1.64
CA PRO A 217 14.61 7.28 -2.52
C PRO A 217 15.12 7.44 -3.96
N GLY A 218 14.26 7.12 -4.94
CA GLY A 218 14.59 7.18 -6.37
C GLY A 218 15.60 6.13 -6.86
N GLN A 219 15.89 5.08 -6.08
CA GLN A 219 16.87 4.04 -6.41
C GLN A 219 16.25 2.65 -6.48
N VAL A 220 15.32 2.46 -7.41
CA VAL A 220 14.89 1.12 -7.82
C VAL A 220 16.09 0.40 -8.47
N GLN A 221 16.42 -0.80 -8.01
CA GLN A 221 17.51 -1.58 -8.61
C GLN A 221 16.99 -2.43 -9.77
N ASP A 222 17.75 -2.48 -10.86
CA ASP A 222 17.51 -3.35 -12.02
C ASP A 222 17.24 -4.81 -11.63
N THR A 223 18.04 -5.34 -10.70
CA THR A 223 17.93 -6.72 -10.22
C THR A 223 16.59 -7.03 -9.55
N TRP A 224 15.84 -6.02 -9.08
CA TRP A 224 14.52 -6.22 -8.49
C TRP A 224 13.43 -6.44 -9.54
N LEU A 225 13.70 -6.01 -10.79
CA LEU A 225 12.76 -5.99 -11.91
C LEU A 225 13.26 -6.87 -13.07
N THR A 226 14.17 -7.81 -12.81
CA THR A 226 14.74 -8.69 -13.85
C THR A 226 13.66 -9.48 -14.59
N ASP A 227 12.62 -9.89 -13.86
CA ASP A 227 11.50 -10.69 -14.38
C ASP A 227 10.27 -9.83 -14.72
N PHE A 228 10.40 -8.50 -14.69
CA PHE A 228 9.34 -7.59 -15.14
C PHE A 228 9.40 -7.46 -16.65
N ASP A 229 8.28 -7.75 -17.31
CA ASP A 229 8.14 -7.66 -18.74
C ASP A 229 7.32 -6.42 -19.14
N PRO A 230 7.95 -5.30 -19.53
CA PRO A 230 7.24 -4.07 -19.86
C PRO A 230 6.39 -4.16 -21.14
N GLU A 231 6.55 -5.19 -21.97
CA GLU A 231 5.74 -5.37 -23.18
C GLU A 231 4.36 -5.96 -22.85
N HIS A 232 4.30 -6.83 -21.84
CA HIS A 232 3.09 -7.56 -21.46
C HIS A 232 2.54 -7.16 -20.09
N GLN A 233 3.32 -6.47 -19.26
CA GLN A 233 2.96 -6.10 -17.89
C GLN A 233 3.03 -4.58 -17.71
N SER A 234 2.03 -4.04 -17.01
CA SER A 234 2.01 -2.64 -16.60
C SER A 234 2.12 -2.58 -15.09
N ALA A 235 3.14 -1.90 -14.58
CA ALA A 235 3.36 -1.68 -13.15
C ALA A 235 4.24 -0.44 -12.93
N PHE A 236 4.13 0.12 -11.73
CA PHE A 236 4.90 1.29 -11.31
C PHE A 236 5.71 0.96 -10.08
N PHE A 237 6.94 1.48 -10.04
CA PHE A 237 7.91 1.14 -9.01
C PHE A 237 8.54 2.41 -8.46
N SER A 238 8.60 2.53 -7.13
CA SER A 238 9.31 3.61 -6.45
C SER A 238 10.00 3.08 -5.19
N THR A 239 10.75 3.94 -4.51
CA THR A 239 11.45 3.59 -3.27
C THR A 239 11.26 4.63 -2.18
N SER A 240 11.23 4.16 -0.93
CA SER A 240 11.28 5.01 0.26
C SER A 240 12.16 4.37 1.34
N GLU A 241 12.77 5.16 2.22
CA GLU A 241 13.70 4.63 3.23
C GLU A 241 13.04 3.59 4.16
N THR A 242 11.76 3.79 4.45
CA THR A 242 10.98 2.94 5.34
C THR A 242 10.18 1.87 4.59
N GLY A 243 10.05 2.00 3.27
CA GLY A 243 9.14 1.18 2.44
C GLY A 243 7.67 1.61 2.51
N TRP A 244 7.35 2.63 3.30
CA TRP A 244 5.99 3.20 3.43
C TRP A 244 5.78 4.37 2.49
N THR A 245 4.51 4.71 2.24
CA THR A 245 4.11 5.89 1.46
C THR A 245 4.41 7.19 2.21
N SER A 246 4.88 8.21 1.48
CA SER A 246 5.04 9.59 1.96
C SER A 246 4.06 10.53 1.25
N HIS A 247 4.01 11.81 1.66
CA HIS A 247 3.22 12.85 1.00
C HIS A 247 3.54 12.96 -0.50
N GLU A 248 4.83 12.92 -0.85
CA GLU A 248 5.32 13.02 -2.23
C GLU A 248 4.93 11.80 -3.05
N LEU A 249 5.12 10.60 -2.49
CA LEU A 249 4.75 9.35 -3.17
C LEU A 249 3.24 9.23 -3.39
N GLY A 250 2.44 9.74 -2.46
CA GLY A 250 1.01 9.89 -2.62
C GLY A 250 0.59 10.64 -3.87
N LYS A 251 1.23 11.79 -4.09
CA LYS A 251 1.01 12.61 -5.28
C LYS A 251 1.53 11.92 -6.54
N GLU A 252 2.67 11.23 -6.46
CA GLU A 252 3.18 10.43 -7.58
C GLU A 252 2.20 9.31 -7.98
N VAL A 253 1.57 8.64 -7.01
CA VAL A 253 0.52 7.63 -7.28
C VAL A 253 -0.71 8.28 -7.90
N LEU A 254 -1.17 9.41 -7.35
CA LEU A 254 -2.33 10.13 -7.86
C LEU A 254 -2.13 10.57 -9.31
N ILE A 255 -0.97 11.15 -9.64
CA ILE A 255 -0.70 11.70 -10.98
C ILE A 255 -0.28 10.58 -11.94
N GLY A 256 0.69 9.78 -11.53
CA GLY A 256 1.35 8.78 -12.36
C GLY A 256 0.50 7.55 -12.65
N VAL A 257 -0.45 7.22 -11.76
CA VAL A 257 -1.35 6.07 -11.92
C VAL A 257 -2.80 6.51 -11.99
N PHE A 258 -3.34 7.12 -10.94
CA PHE A 258 -4.78 7.34 -10.90
C PHE A 258 -5.26 8.28 -12.01
N ASP A 259 -4.76 9.52 -12.08
CA ASP A 259 -5.19 10.46 -13.11
C ASP A 259 -4.79 9.96 -14.51
N ARG A 260 -3.54 9.51 -14.69
CA ARG A 260 -3.05 8.99 -15.98
C ARG A 260 -3.96 7.91 -16.58
N PHE A 261 -4.37 6.91 -15.80
CA PHE A 261 -5.12 5.76 -16.33
C PHE A 261 -6.64 5.93 -16.27
N THR A 262 -7.16 6.92 -15.54
CA THR A 262 -8.62 7.15 -15.44
C THR A 262 -9.10 8.32 -16.28
N LYS A 263 -8.22 9.28 -16.63
CA LYS A 263 -8.59 10.52 -17.33
C LYS A 263 -9.20 10.25 -18.71
N ALA A 264 -8.62 9.34 -19.48
CA ALA A 264 -9.14 8.99 -20.81
C ALA A 264 -10.58 8.46 -20.73
N LYS A 265 -10.83 7.57 -19.77
CA LYS A 265 -12.13 6.96 -19.49
C LYS A 265 -13.19 7.99 -19.05
N ALA A 266 -12.76 9.02 -18.34
CA ALA A 266 -13.57 10.16 -17.95
C ALA A 266 -13.69 11.25 -19.05
N ARG A 267 -13.84 10.83 -20.32
CA ARG A 267 -13.91 11.71 -21.50
C ARG A 267 -12.77 12.74 -21.53
N ASN A 268 -11.54 12.26 -21.32
CA ASN A 268 -10.32 13.08 -21.20
C ASN A 268 -10.38 14.12 -20.06
N GLY A 269 -10.92 13.74 -18.91
CA GLY A 269 -11.04 14.58 -17.71
C GLY A 269 -12.20 15.57 -17.74
N ARG A 270 -13.16 15.39 -18.65
CA ARG A 270 -14.40 16.18 -18.66
C ARG A 270 -15.40 15.67 -17.62
N ASP A 271 -15.32 14.40 -17.25
CA ASP A 271 -16.24 13.81 -16.26
C ASP A 271 -15.66 13.82 -14.87
N TYR A 272 -16.54 13.94 -13.88
CA TYR A 272 -16.16 13.73 -12.50
C TYR A 272 -15.83 12.25 -12.27
N ARG A 273 -14.78 12.03 -11.48
CA ARG A 273 -14.33 10.71 -11.02
C ARG A 273 -14.44 10.67 -9.51
N LEU A 274 -14.90 9.55 -8.95
CA LEU A 274 -14.97 9.33 -7.51
C LEU A 274 -13.84 8.41 -7.09
N LEU A 275 -12.95 8.88 -6.22
CA LEU A 275 -11.89 8.10 -5.58
C LEU A 275 -12.27 7.86 -4.12
N ILE A 276 -12.57 6.61 -3.78
CA ILE A 276 -12.90 6.18 -2.42
C ILE A 276 -11.65 5.60 -1.75
N THR A 277 -11.27 6.12 -0.60
CA THR A 277 -10.06 5.73 0.13
C THR A 277 -10.28 5.70 1.64
N ASP A 278 -9.43 5.02 2.37
CA ASP A 278 -9.42 5.08 3.83
C ASP A 278 -8.92 6.44 4.33
N GLY A 279 -9.26 6.78 5.58
CA GLY A 279 -8.85 8.05 6.21
C GLY A 279 -7.51 7.99 6.95
N HIS A 280 -6.82 6.86 6.85
CA HIS A 280 -5.50 6.63 7.46
C HIS A 280 -4.35 6.91 6.46
N SER A 281 -4.68 7.14 5.19
CA SER A 281 -3.77 7.63 4.15
C SER A 281 -2.89 8.79 4.66
N SER A 282 -1.65 8.48 5.00
CA SER A 282 -0.61 9.48 5.31
C SER A 282 -0.40 10.46 4.15
N HIS A 283 -0.85 10.09 2.95
CA HIS A 283 -0.66 10.79 1.70
C HIS A 283 -1.78 11.78 1.29
N ILE A 284 -2.94 11.83 1.97
CA ILE A 284 -3.95 12.85 1.67
C ILE A 284 -3.58 14.16 2.39
N ASN A 285 -3.08 15.12 1.62
CA ASN A 285 -2.61 16.43 2.05
C ASN A 285 -3.27 17.55 1.22
N MET A 286 -2.90 18.83 1.45
CA MET A 286 -3.52 19.94 0.72
C MET A 286 -3.26 19.84 -0.78
N ASP A 287 -2.00 19.62 -1.19
CA ASP A 287 -1.59 19.50 -2.59
C ASP A 287 -2.32 18.38 -3.34
N PHE A 288 -2.56 17.24 -2.67
CA PHE A 288 -3.31 16.10 -3.21
C PHE A 288 -4.76 16.51 -3.49
N LEU A 289 -5.41 17.16 -2.53
CA LEU A 289 -6.80 17.58 -2.66
C LEU A 289 -6.98 18.69 -3.70
N ASP A 290 -6.03 19.62 -3.78
CA ASP A 290 -6.02 20.68 -4.79
C ASP A 290 -5.85 20.11 -6.21
N TRP A 291 -4.97 19.12 -6.38
CA TRP A 291 -4.85 18.39 -7.65
C TRP A 291 -6.16 17.70 -8.01
N CYS A 292 -6.77 16.99 -7.06
CA CYS A 292 -8.05 16.32 -7.26
C CYS A 292 -9.15 17.31 -7.70
N ASP A 293 -9.27 18.44 -7.02
CA ASP A 293 -10.24 19.49 -7.34
C ASP A 293 -10.03 20.04 -8.75
N ALA A 294 -8.78 20.35 -9.11
CA ALA A 294 -8.41 20.85 -10.43
C ALA A 294 -8.71 19.84 -11.57
N HIS A 295 -8.70 18.54 -11.26
CA HIS A 295 -8.88 17.46 -12.24
C HIS A 295 -10.24 16.76 -12.15
N ARG A 296 -11.23 17.38 -11.49
CA ARG A 296 -12.59 16.81 -11.32
C ARG A 296 -12.58 15.43 -10.65
N ILE A 297 -11.69 15.22 -9.70
CA ILE A 297 -11.61 14.02 -8.87
C ILE A 297 -12.20 14.37 -7.51
N ILE A 298 -13.26 13.65 -7.13
CA ILE A 298 -13.90 13.76 -5.82
C ILE A 298 -13.33 12.66 -4.95
N VAL A 299 -12.78 13.05 -3.80
CA VAL A 299 -12.19 12.10 -2.85
C VAL A 299 -13.22 11.79 -1.76
N ALA A 300 -13.65 10.54 -1.64
CA ALA A 300 -14.50 10.09 -0.55
C ALA A 300 -13.65 9.31 0.46
N VAL A 301 -13.69 9.75 1.72
CA VAL A 301 -12.93 9.12 2.80
C VAL A 301 -13.88 8.30 3.66
N PHE A 302 -13.53 7.04 3.93
CA PHE A 302 -14.33 6.19 4.81
C PHE A 302 -14.44 6.73 6.24
N PRO A 303 -15.57 6.51 6.94
CA PRO A 303 -15.67 6.79 8.36
C PRO A 303 -14.57 6.07 9.16
N PRO A 304 -14.10 6.62 10.29
CA PRO A 304 -13.11 5.95 11.13
C PRO A 304 -13.55 4.53 11.53
N HIS A 305 -12.60 3.60 11.58
CA HIS A 305 -12.83 2.20 11.99
C HIS A 305 -13.91 1.46 11.17
N SER A 306 -14.04 1.78 9.89
CA SER A 306 -15.02 1.14 8.99
C SER A 306 -14.41 0.31 7.86
N THR A 307 -13.09 0.33 7.74
CA THR A 307 -12.30 -0.35 6.71
C THR A 307 -12.74 -1.80 6.50
N HIS A 308 -12.78 -2.61 7.56
CA HIS A 308 -13.16 -4.03 7.48
C HIS A 308 -14.61 -4.32 6.99
N ARG A 309 -15.43 -3.29 6.75
CA ARG A 309 -16.80 -3.41 6.21
C ARG A 309 -17.02 -2.66 4.92
N LEU A 310 -16.40 -1.49 4.78
CA LEU A 310 -16.67 -0.56 3.68
C LEU A 310 -15.58 -0.56 2.61
N GLN A 311 -14.38 -1.08 2.90
CA GLN A 311 -13.23 -1.07 2.00
C GLN A 311 -13.23 -2.32 1.09
N PRO A 312 -13.60 -2.21 -0.21
CA PRO A 312 -13.69 -3.36 -1.12
C PRO A 312 -12.40 -4.19 -1.19
N LEU A 313 -11.25 -3.50 -1.24
CA LEU A 313 -9.93 -4.13 -1.31
C LEU A 313 -9.66 -5.04 -0.11
N ASP A 314 -9.93 -4.57 1.11
CA ASP A 314 -9.77 -5.38 2.32
C ASP A 314 -10.77 -6.52 2.43
N VAL A 315 -12.03 -6.25 2.08
CA VAL A 315 -13.12 -7.22 2.27
C VAL A 315 -12.96 -8.45 1.37
N SER A 316 -12.49 -8.27 0.13
CA SER A 316 -12.52 -9.36 -0.86
C SER A 316 -11.24 -9.59 -1.67
N LEU A 317 -10.24 -8.70 -1.66
CA LEU A 317 -9.08 -8.84 -2.55
C LEU A 317 -7.77 -9.11 -1.81
N PHE A 318 -7.52 -8.36 -0.73
CA PHE A 318 -6.27 -8.46 0.02
C PHE A 318 -6.12 -9.76 0.79
N GLY A 319 -7.21 -10.41 1.19
CA GLY A 319 -7.20 -11.75 1.77
C GLY A 319 -6.75 -12.80 0.75
N PRO A 320 -7.47 -12.97 -0.39
CA PRO A 320 -7.05 -13.87 -1.47
C PRO A 320 -5.65 -13.60 -2.00
N LEU A 321 -5.25 -12.33 -2.15
CA LEU A 321 -3.88 -11.97 -2.55
C LEU A 321 -2.84 -12.49 -1.55
N SER A 322 -3.09 -12.31 -0.25
CA SER A 322 -2.22 -12.86 0.81
C SER A 322 -2.12 -14.38 0.75
N THR A 323 -3.24 -15.08 0.52
CA THR A 323 -3.27 -16.54 0.39
C THR A 323 -2.50 -17.01 -0.84
N ALA A 324 -2.78 -16.44 -2.01
CA ALA A 324 -2.11 -16.79 -3.27
C ALA A 324 -0.60 -16.54 -3.19
N TYR A 325 -0.19 -15.40 -2.64
CA TYR A 325 1.21 -15.07 -2.41
C TYR A 325 1.88 -16.05 -1.44
N THR A 326 1.20 -16.39 -0.34
CA THR A 326 1.71 -17.39 0.63
C THR A 326 1.90 -18.76 0.00
N ASN A 327 0.95 -19.22 -0.83
CA ASN A 327 1.05 -20.49 -1.54
C ASN A 327 2.23 -20.51 -2.51
N ARG A 328 2.42 -19.42 -3.27
CA ARG A 328 3.59 -19.27 -4.17
C ARG A 328 4.90 -19.24 -3.39
N LEU A 329 4.94 -18.58 -2.23
CA LEU A 329 6.11 -18.57 -1.36
C LEU A 329 6.44 -19.97 -0.82
N VAL A 330 5.44 -20.77 -0.43
CA VAL A 330 5.61 -22.16 0.00
C VAL A 330 6.20 -23.01 -1.12
N GLN A 331 5.64 -22.92 -2.34
CA GLN A 331 6.16 -23.64 -3.51
C GLN A 331 7.60 -23.23 -3.84
N TRP A 332 7.89 -21.93 -3.79
CA TRP A 332 9.24 -21.39 -4.02
C TRP A 332 10.23 -21.91 -2.97
N THR A 333 9.83 -21.95 -1.70
CA THR A 333 10.65 -22.47 -0.60
C THR A 333 10.91 -23.96 -0.76
N SER A 334 9.91 -24.72 -1.22
CA SER A 334 10.07 -26.15 -1.52
C SER A 334 11.10 -26.37 -2.63
N LYS A 335 11.02 -25.58 -3.70
CA LYS A 335 11.95 -25.64 -4.84
C LYS A 335 13.40 -25.33 -4.46
N THR A 336 13.62 -24.36 -3.57
CA THR A 336 14.97 -24.00 -3.07
C THR A 336 15.39 -24.79 -1.84
N GLN A 337 14.61 -25.79 -1.42
CA GLN A 337 14.81 -26.52 -0.16
C GLN A 337 14.90 -25.62 1.09
N GLY A 338 14.43 -24.37 1.00
CA GLY A 338 14.58 -23.34 2.03
C GLY A 338 16.02 -22.87 2.27
N LEU A 339 16.95 -23.17 1.35
CA LEU A 339 18.36 -22.76 1.46
C LEU A 339 18.60 -21.31 1.04
N THR A 340 17.66 -20.71 0.30
CA THR A 340 17.71 -19.31 -0.11
C THR A 340 16.62 -18.51 0.61
N GLY A 341 16.98 -17.36 1.19
CA GLY A 341 16.03 -16.41 1.76
C GLY A 341 15.34 -15.56 0.69
N LEU A 342 14.07 -15.19 0.91
CA LEU A 342 13.34 -14.32 0.00
C LEU A 342 13.92 -12.90 0.03
N SER A 343 14.26 -12.35 -1.15
CA SER A 343 14.73 -10.97 -1.30
C SER A 343 13.76 -10.13 -2.15
N LYS A 344 14.10 -8.87 -2.38
CA LYS A 344 13.35 -7.96 -3.28
C LYS A 344 13.35 -8.43 -4.74
N ARG A 345 14.32 -9.28 -5.13
CA ARG A 345 14.47 -9.78 -6.50
C ARG A 345 13.37 -10.76 -6.87
N GLU A 346 13.09 -11.69 -5.98
CA GLU A 346 12.09 -12.73 -6.22
C GLU A 346 10.66 -12.23 -5.95
N PHE A 347 10.51 -11.04 -5.36
CA PHE A 347 9.20 -10.51 -5.00
C PHE A 347 8.28 -10.36 -6.21
N TRP A 348 8.76 -9.77 -7.30
CA TRP A 348 7.92 -9.47 -8.46
C TRP A 348 7.24 -10.72 -9.03
N VAL A 349 7.99 -11.79 -9.30
CA VAL A 349 7.45 -13.04 -9.87
C VAL A 349 6.39 -13.67 -8.97
N LEU A 350 6.63 -13.69 -7.65
CA LEU A 350 5.68 -14.25 -6.69
C LEU A 350 4.45 -13.37 -6.53
N PHE A 351 4.65 -12.05 -6.50
CA PHE A 351 3.60 -11.05 -6.37
C PHE A 351 2.71 -10.99 -7.60
N TRP A 352 3.28 -10.88 -8.80
CA TRP A 352 2.53 -10.74 -10.05
C TRP A 352 1.59 -11.91 -10.26
N GLY A 353 2.10 -13.14 -10.14
CA GLY A 353 1.25 -14.32 -10.28
C GLY A 353 0.23 -14.49 -9.15
N ALA A 354 0.44 -13.86 -7.98
CA ALA A 354 -0.58 -13.81 -6.93
C ALA A 354 -1.63 -12.73 -7.19
N LEU A 355 -1.21 -11.59 -7.75
CA LEU A 355 -2.06 -10.49 -8.17
C LEU A 355 -3.04 -10.96 -9.25
N GLU A 356 -2.56 -11.60 -10.31
CA GLU A 356 -3.39 -12.16 -11.38
C GLU A 356 -4.43 -13.17 -10.84
N ALA A 357 -4.03 -14.02 -9.90
CA ALA A 357 -4.91 -15.02 -9.31
C ALA A 357 -5.97 -14.44 -8.35
N SER A 358 -5.78 -13.20 -7.86
CA SER A 358 -6.65 -12.60 -6.84
C SER A 358 -7.44 -11.38 -7.32
N PHE A 359 -6.92 -10.59 -8.25
CA PHE A 359 -7.57 -9.39 -8.81
C PHE A 359 -8.39 -9.72 -10.06
N THR A 360 -9.18 -10.80 -10.01
CA THR A 360 -10.09 -11.17 -11.09
C THR A 360 -11.34 -10.29 -11.09
N PRO A 361 -12.04 -10.14 -12.23
CA PRO A 361 -13.30 -9.39 -12.29
C PRO A 361 -14.34 -9.88 -11.28
N GLU A 362 -14.39 -11.19 -11.00
CA GLU A 362 -15.32 -11.81 -10.04
C GLU A 362 -15.00 -11.40 -8.61
N ASN A 363 -13.72 -11.38 -8.24
CA ASN A 363 -13.29 -10.94 -6.90
C ASN A 363 -13.50 -9.44 -6.71
N ILE A 364 -13.24 -8.62 -7.74
CA ILE A 364 -13.52 -7.18 -7.73
C ILE A 364 -15.03 -6.95 -7.55
N ALA A 365 -15.86 -7.66 -8.33
CA ALA A 365 -17.32 -7.59 -8.20
C ALA A 365 -17.81 -8.00 -6.80
N SER A 366 -17.22 -9.06 -6.24
CA SER A 366 -17.50 -9.49 -4.87
C SER A 366 -17.14 -8.41 -3.84
N GLY A 367 -16.01 -7.72 -4.00
CA GLY A 367 -15.61 -6.59 -3.14
C GLY A 367 -16.63 -5.46 -3.15
N TRP A 368 -17.08 -5.04 -4.34
CA TRP A 368 -18.09 -4.00 -4.45
C TRP A 368 -19.47 -4.41 -3.92
N ARG A 369 -19.87 -5.66 -4.16
CA ARG A 369 -21.15 -6.20 -3.70
C ARG A 369 -21.21 -6.29 -2.17
N ARG A 370 -20.16 -6.80 -1.54
CA ARG A 370 -20.11 -7.01 -0.08
C ARG A 370 -20.04 -5.70 0.72
N THR A 371 -19.58 -4.63 0.09
CA THR A 371 -19.54 -3.29 0.69
C THR A 371 -20.79 -2.46 0.43
N GLY A 372 -21.75 -2.97 -0.36
CA GLY A 372 -22.99 -2.25 -0.68
C GLY A 372 -22.80 -1.03 -1.59
N LEU A 373 -21.61 -0.87 -2.19
CA LEU A 373 -21.28 0.26 -3.06
C LEU A 373 -21.64 -0.02 -4.54
N LYS A 374 -21.65 -1.28 -4.97
CA LYS A 374 -22.21 -1.71 -6.27
C LYS A 374 -22.73 -3.16 -6.23
N PRO A 375 -24.04 -3.41 -6.47
CA PRO A 375 -25.11 -2.41 -6.60
C PRO A 375 -25.18 -1.53 -5.35
N PHE A 376 -25.71 -0.31 -5.50
CA PHE A 376 -25.77 0.65 -4.39
C PHE A 376 -26.85 0.21 -3.39
N ASP A 377 -26.43 -0.57 -2.40
CA ASP A 377 -27.29 -1.21 -1.41
C ASP A 377 -26.64 -1.11 -0.01
N PRO A 378 -26.95 -0.02 0.73
CA PRO A 378 -26.46 0.17 2.10
C PRO A 378 -26.85 -0.96 3.06
N ASP A 379 -27.95 -1.67 2.81
CA ASP A 379 -28.49 -2.66 3.73
C ASP A 379 -27.59 -3.90 3.85
N VAL A 380 -26.75 -4.18 2.84
CA VAL A 380 -25.71 -5.22 2.92
C VAL A 380 -24.80 -5.01 4.13
N VAL A 381 -24.45 -3.76 4.43
CA VAL A 381 -23.58 -3.41 5.56
C VAL A 381 -24.39 -3.13 6.82
N LEU A 382 -25.51 -2.39 6.69
CA LEU A 382 -26.34 -2.01 7.85
C LEU A 382 -26.97 -3.24 8.52
N SER A 383 -27.35 -4.26 7.77
CA SER A 383 -27.90 -5.52 8.31
C SER A 383 -26.87 -6.34 9.09
N GLN A 384 -25.58 -6.30 8.73
CA GLN A 384 -24.53 -6.98 9.50
C GLN A 384 -24.25 -6.28 10.83
N VAL A 385 -24.46 -4.96 10.89
CA VAL A 385 -24.32 -4.20 12.14
C VAL A 385 -25.48 -4.52 13.09
N SER A 386 -26.67 -4.86 12.57
CA SER A 386 -27.83 -5.27 13.38
C SER A 386 -27.85 -6.77 13.72
N LYS A 387 -27.33 -7.65 12.85
CA LYS A 387 -27.45 -9.12 12.95
C LYS A 387 -26.39 -9.88 13.76
N ASN A 388 -25.37 -9.25 14.36
CA ASN A 388 -24.42 -9.99 15.21
C ASN A 388 -25.00 -10.37 16.60
N THR A 389 -26.22 -10.89 16.62
CA THR A 389 -26.70 -11.87 17.61
C THR A 389 -26.52 -13.23 16.97
N ASP A 390 -25.64 -14.02 17.58
CA ASP A 390 -25.49 -15.46 17.43
C ASP A 390 -24.84 -16.05 16.16
N ASP A 391 -23.98 -17.01 16.48
CA ASP A 391 -23.33 -18.08 15.72
C ASP A 391 -21.99 -17.91 14.99
N ASP A 392 -21.05 -18.60 15.64
CA ASP A 392 -19.84 -19.27 15.21
C ASP A 392 -20.26 -20.56 14.48
N SER A 393 -19.77 -20.80 13.26
CA SER A 393 -19.67 -22.18 12.75
C SER A 393 -18.72 -22.26 11.56
N ASP A 394 -17.72 -23.11 11.76
CA ASP A 394 -16.80 -23.65 10.77
C ASP A 394 -17.55 -24.39 9.66
N VAL A 395 -17.06 -24.25 8.43
CA VAL A 395 -17.44 -25.14 7.32
C VAL A 395 -16.17 -25.64 6.63
N GLU A 396 -15.92 -26.93 6.81
CA GLU A 396 -15.02 -27.76 6.01
C GLU A 396 -15.49 -27.78 4.55
N SER A 397 -14.55 -27.62 3.60
CA SER A 397 -14.78 -27.94 2.20
C SER A 397 -13.76 -28.98 1.74
N GLY A 398 -14.23 -30.19 1.44
CA GLY A 398 -13.53 -31.12 0.58
C GLY A 398 -13.65 -30.72 -0.88
N LEU A 399 -12.68 -31.10 -1.71
CA LEU A 399 -12.93 -31.36 -3.12
C LEU A 399 -11.91 -32.36 -3.69
N ASP A 400 -12.43 -33.14 -4.63
CA ASP A 400 -11.88 -34.31 -5.30
C ASP A 400 -11.15 -33.96 -6.62
N ASP A 401 -10.47 -34.98 -7.15
CA ASP A 401 -9.50 -35.15 -8.25
C ASP A 401 -9.65 -34.42 -9.60
N SER A 402 -8.50 -34.21 -10.29
CA SER A 402 -8.18 -34.84 -11.60
C SER A 402 -6.78 -34.50 -12.21
N ILE A 403 -5.97 -35.56 -12.46
CA ILE A 403 -5.29 -36.02 -13.72
C ILE A 403 -4.54 -34.98 -14.61
N ALA A 404 -3.33 -35.16 -15.18
CA ALA A 404 -2.22 -36.14 -15.17
C ALA A 404 -0.99 -35.53 -15.89
N LEU A 405 0.22 -36.05 -15.65
CA LEU A 405 1.32 -36.18 -16.62
C LEU A 405 2.13 -37.45 -16.25
N GLN A 406 2.34 -38.33 -17.21
CA GLN A 406 2.81 -39.71 -17.00
C GLN A 406 4.32 -39.81 -16.78
N GLU A 407 4.69 -40.28 -15.59
CA GLU A 407 5.84 -41.16 -15.34
C GLU A 407 5.34 -42.30 -14.43
N PRO A 408 5.87 -43.54 -14.54
CA PRO A 408 5.37 -44.66 -13.77
C PRO A 408 5.50 -44.40 -12.26
N THR A 409 4.37 -44.35 -11.56
CA THR A 409 4.35 -44.09 -10.12
C THR A 409 5.05 -45.19 -9.34
N ALA A 410 5.61 -44.88 -8.17
CA ALA A 410 6.19 -45.88 -7.27
C ALA A 410 5.21 -47.01 -6.91
N ARG A 411 3.90 -46.77 -7.01
CA ARG A 411 2.85 -47.79 -6.83
C ARG A 411 2.74 -48.72 -8.04
N GLU A 412 2.88 -48.21 -9.26
CA GLU A 412 2.86 -49.00 -10.49
C GLU A 412 4.12 -49.85 -10.64
N LEU A 413 5.30 -49.30 -10.31
CA LEU A 413 6.54 -50.07 -10.26
C LEU A 413 6.50 -51.16 -9.18
N ARG A 414 5.91 -50.88 -8.01
CA ARG A 414 5.67 -51.92 -6.98
C ARG A 414 4.75 -53.02 -7.48
N ARG A 415 3.67 -52.68 -8.19
CA ARG A 415 2.75 -53.65 -8.80
C ARG A 415 3.42 -54.50 -9.88
N LEU A 416 4.29 -53.90 -10.70
CA LEU A 416 5.08 -54.59 -11.72
C LEU A 416 6.05 -55.59 -11.07
N VAL A 417 6.78 -55.14 -10.05
CA VAL A 417 7.70 -55.97 -9.26
C VAL A 417 6.95 -57.12 -8.58
N ASP A 418 5.78 -56.83 -8.00
CA ASP A 418 4.92 -57.86 -7.39
C ASP A 418 4.42 -58.88 -8.40
N HIS A 419 4.11 -58.47 -9.64
CA HIS A 419 3.70 -59.37 -10.71
C HIS A 419 4.84 -60.31 -11.14
N VAL A 420 6.05 -59.76 -11.33
CA VAL A 420 7.25 -60.51 -11.73
C VAL A 420 7.71 -61.48 -10.63
N VAL A 421 7.64 -61.06 -9.35
CA VAL A 421 7.96 -61.92 -8.20
C VAL A 421 6.96 -63.07 -8.06
N LYS A 422 5.69 -62.86 -8.43
CA LYS A 422 4.63 -63.88 -8.33
C LYS A 422 4.66 -64.93 -9.44
N GLN A 423 5.24 -64.62 -10.60
CA GLN A 423 5.41 -65.56 -11.73
C GLN A 423 6.58 -66.54 -11.55
N SER A 424 7.49 -66.27 -10.60
CA SER A 424 8.67 -67.09 -10.34
C SER A 424 8.37 -68.14 -9.24
N SER A 425 7.72 -69.25 -9.59
CA SER A 425 7.51 -70.36 -8.65
C SER A 425 8.81 -71.16 -8.45
N VAL A 426 9.04 -71.58 -7.20
CA VAL A 426 10.12 -72.45 -6.69
C VAL A 426 11.33 -71.72 -6.04
N SER A 427 11.36 -71.75 -4.70
CA SER A 427 12.57 -71.73 -3.84
C SER A 427 13.45 -70.46 -3.79
N SER A 428 12.88 -69.28 -3.55
CA SER A 428 13.63 -68.08 -3.12
C SER A 428 12.74 -66.98 -2.49
N ASP A 429 11.80 -67.35 -1.62
CA ASP A 429 10.85 -66.40 -1.00
C ASP A 429 11.56 -65.26 -0.22
N THR A 430 12.73 -65.54 0.35
CA THR A 430 13.58 -64.53 1.02
C THR A 430 14.36 -63.67 0.02
N GLY A 431 14.89 -64.27 -1.06
CA GLY A 431 15.72 -63.57 -2.05
C GLY A 431 14.91 -62.59 -2.89
N ALA A 432 13.71 -62.98 -3.32
CA ALA A 432 12.80 -62.12 -4.06
C ALA A 432 12.28 -60.95 -3.22
N ARG A 433 11.94 -61.17 -1.94
CA ARG A 433 11.56 -60.10 -1.01
C ARG A 433 12.72 -59.15 -0.71
N LYS A 434 13.95 -59.68 -0.59
CA LYS A 434 15.16 -58.88 -0.40
C LYS A 434 15.42 -58.00 -1.63
N LEU A 435 15.33 -58.58 -2.83
CA LEU A 435 15.46 -57.84 -4.09
C LEU A 435 14.39 -56.75 -4.24
N LYS A 436 13.12 -57.07 -3.93
CA LYS A 436 12.02 -56.08 -3.92
C LYS A 436 12.32 -54.92 -2.98
N ARG A 437 12.71 -55.20 -1.73
CA ARG A 437 13.06 -54.16 -0.76
C ARG A 437 14.26 -53.33 -1.21
N THR A 438 15.28 -53.96 -1.79
CA THR A 438 16.45 -53.26 -2.35
C THR A 438 16.05 -52.37 -3.52
N LEU A 439 15.19 -52.84 -4.42
CA LEU A 439 14.70 -52.04 -5.55
C LEU A 439 13.83 -50.87 -5.09
N GLU A 440 12.92 -51.08 -4.13
CA GLU A 440 12.12 -50.02 -3.52
C GLU A 440 13.01 -48.99 -2.81
N SER A 441 14.05 -49.44 -2.10
CA SER A 441 15.04 -48.59 -1.44
C SER A 441 15.85 -47.77 -2.44
N LEU A 442 16.37 -48.40 -3.50
CA LEU A 442 17.13 -47.73 -4.55
C LEU A 442 16.26 -46.76 -5.33
N GLN A 443 15.01 -47.11 -5.59
CA GLN A 443 14.06 -46.19 -6.23
C GLN A 443 13.83 -44.95 -5.37
N ALA A 444 13.57 -45.13 -4.07
CA ALA A 444 13.40 -44.02 -3.14
C ALA A 444 14.68 -43.17 -3.06
N GLU A 445 15.84 -43.81 -2.98
CA GLU A 445 17.15 -43.13 -2.95
C GLU A 445 17.40 -42.31 -4.21
N VAL A 446 17.18 -42.89 -5.40
CA VAL A 446 17.35 -42.19 -6.68
C VAL A 446 16.41 -40.99 -6.78
N GLU A 447 15.15 -41.12 -6.38
CA GLU A 447 14.19 -40.03 -6.46
C GLU A 447 14.50 -38.92 -5.45
N LEU A 448 14.90 -39.29 -4.24
CA LEU A 448 15.38 -38.33 -3.24
C LEU A 448 16.63 -37.59 -3.73
N LEU A 449 17.60 -38.30 -4.30
CA LEU A 449 18.82 -37.70 -4.87
C LEU A 449 18.53 -36.82 -6.08
N ARG A 450 17.55 -37.17 -6.93
CA ARG A 450 17.12 -36.34 -8.05
C ARG A 450 16.49 -35.04 -7.54
N HIS A 451 15.55 -35.14 -6.61
CA HIS A 451 14.92 -33.98 -5.97
C HIS A 451 15.96 -33.10 -5.25
N GLU A 452 16.93 -33.72 -4.58
CA GLU A 452 18.02 -33.00 -3.92
C GLU A 452 18.92 -32.26 -4.91
N ASN A 453 19.40 -32.95 -5.96
CA ASN A 453 20.23 -32.34 -6.98
C ASN A 453 19.50 -31.21 -7.72
N GLN A 454 18.21 -31.38 -8.02
CA GLN A 454 17.41 -30.32 -8.65
C GLN A 454 17.33 -29.09 -7.73
N GLY A 455 16.95 -29.28 -6.46
CA GLY A 455 16.85 -28.19 -5.49
C GLY A 455 18.18 -27.48 -5.26
N LEU A 456 19.29 -28.23 -5.17
CA LEU A 456 20.64 -27.66 -5.06
C LEU A 456 21.05 -26.88 -6.31
N ARG A 457 20.73 -27.38 -7.51
CA ARG A 457 20.99 -26.65 -8.77
C ARG A 457 20.22 -25.33 -8.82
N GLU A 458 18.93 -25.35 -8.50
CA GLU A 458 18.09 -24.15 -8.44
C GLU A 458 18.62 -23.15 -7.40
N THR A 459 19.00 -23.63 -6.22
CA THR A 459 19.61 -22.84 -5.14
C THR A 459 20.91 -22.17 -5.59
N ILE A 460 21.80 -22.92 -6.24
CA ILE A 460 23.08 -22.40 -6.73
C ILE A 460 22.86 -21.31 -7.79
N ILE A 461 21.93 -21.52 -8.73
CA ILE A 461 21.61 -20.53 -9.77
C ILE A 461 21.15 -19.22 -9.11
N ARG A 462 20.25 -19.30 -8.13
CA ARG A 462 19.71 -18.13 -7.43
C ARG A 462 20.74 -17.44 -6.55
N GLU A 463 21.58 -18.18 -5.84
CA GLU A 463 22.69 -17.59 -5.08
C GLU A 463 23.74 -16.94 -5.98
N LYS A 464 24.00 -17.50 -7.17
CA LYS A 464 24.84 -16.83 -8.18
C LYS A 464 24.21 -15.53 -8.66
N GLN A 465 22.91 -15.51 -8.94
CA GLN A 465 22.18 -14.28 -9.29
C GLN A 465 22.25 -13.26 -8.15
N ARG A 466 22.03 -13.68 -6.89
CA ARG A 466 22.09 -12.82 -5.69
C ARG A 466 23.44 -12.10 -5.54
N ARG A 467 24.55 -12.75 -5.89
CA ARG A 467 25.91 -12.16 -5.85
C ARG A 467 26.14 -11.09 -6.92
N GLN A 468 25.33 -11.02 -7.97
CA GLN A 468 25.43 -9.96 -8.98
C GLN A 468 25.06 -8.62 -8.36
N ARG A 469 25.89 -7.59 -8.57
CA ARG A 469 25.58 -6.23 -8.09
C ARG A 469 24.56 -5.58 -9.01
N GLY A 470 23.43 -5.15 -8.44
CA GLY A 470 22.44 -4.35 -9.15
C GLY A 470 22.90 -2.90 -9.32
N LYS A 471 22.40 -2.26 -10.37
CA LYS A 471 22.57 -0.82 -10.62
C LYS A 471 21.25 -0.11 -10.36
N ALA A 472 21.34 1.10 -9.81
CA ALA A 472 20.17 1.95 -9.68
C ALA A 472 19.70 2.36 -11.08
N LEU A 473 18.42 2.17 -11.37
CA LEU A 473 17.78 2.63 -12.59
C LEU A 473 17.64 4.15 -12.50
N LYS A 474 18.39 4.89 -13.32
CA LYS A 474 18.44 6.37 -13.27
C LYS A 474 17.20 7.03 -13.88
N ASP A 475 16.49 6.33 -14.76
CA ASP A 475 15.39 6.87 -15.56
C ASP A 475 14.00 6.32 -15.16
N TYR A 476 13.90 5.63 -14.02
CA TYR A 476 12.61 5.15 -13.50
C TYR A 476 11.84 6.22 -12.71
N ILE A 477 12.47 7.38 -12.49
CA ILE A 477 11.78 8.55 -11.95
C ILE A 477 10.81 9.00 -13.04
N PHE A 478 9.53 8.92 -12.73
CA PHE A 478 8.42 9.46 -13.53
C PHE A 478 8.87 10.64 -14.37
N ASP A 479 8.59 10.61 -15.67
CA ASP A 479 8.68 11.83 -16.47
C ASP A 479 7.73 12.85 -15.82
N ARG A 480 8.30 13.75 -15.00
CA ARG A 480 7.57 14.70 -14.13
C ARG A 480 6.90 15.81 -14.95
N VAL A 481 7.00 15.71 -16.28
CA VAL A 481 6.48 16.69 -17.22
C VAL A 481 4.98 16.45 -17.38
N ASP A 482 4.20 17.49 -17.08
CA ASP A 482 2.79 17.57 -17.44
C ASP A 482 2.68 17.37 -18.98
N PRO A 483 1.97 16.32 -19.45
CA PRO A 483 1.76 16.10 -20.88
C PRO A 483 1.09 17.28 -21.60
N ASN A 484 0.55 18.25 -20.85
CA ASN A 484 -0.13 19.44 -21.37
C ASN A 484 0.63 20.74 -21.15
N SER A 485 1.94 20.71 -20.86
CA SER A 485 2.78 21.90 -21.01
C SER A 485 2.82 22.30 -22.49
N GLN A 486 1.88 23.15 -22.90
CA GLN A 486 1.72 23.60 -24.28
C GLN A 486 2.98 24.31 -24.77
N GLY A 487 3.64 23.74 -25.78
CA GLY A 487 4.81 24.37 -26.36
C GLY A 487 5.61 23.60 -27.40
N SER A 488 5.13 22.51 -28.02
CA SER A 488 5.74 21.99 -29.26
C SER A 488 4.88 20.92 -29.94
N ASN A 489 4.70 21.06 -31.25
CA ASN A 489 3.97 20.22 -32.22
C ASN A 489 3.69 18.75 -31.86
N PRO A 490 2.46 18.25 -32.06
CA PRO A 490 2.10 16.85 -31.83
C PRO A 490 2.43 16.00 -33.07
N LEU A 491 3.69 15.62 -33.26
CA LEU A 491 4.09 14.62 -34.27
C LEU A 491 5.47 14.02 -33.92
N HIS A 492 5.62 13.38 -32.75
CA HIS A 492 6.63 12.34 -32.51
C HIS A 492 6.34 11.60 -31.21
N CYS A 493 5.40 10.65 -31.27
CA CYS A 493 5.48 9.47 -30.41
C CYS A 493 6.51 8.54 -31.04
N LYS A 494 7.78 8.73 -30.69
CA LYS A 494 8.81 7.70 -30.90
C LYS A 494 9.19 7.15 -29.54
N SER A 495 8.79 5.90 -29.34
CA SER A 495 9.52 4.96 -28.52
C SER A 495 11.01 5.03 -28.88
N THR A 496 11.84 5.51 -27.95
CA THR A 496 13.28 5.30 -27.99
C THR A 496 13.73 4.79 -26.64
N TRP A 497 13.46 3.50 -26.41
CA TRP A 497 14.42 2.67 -25.70
C TRP A 497 15.46 2.23 -26.73
N THR A 498 16.72 2.64 -26.57
CA THR A 498 17.83 1.87 -27.14
C THR A 498 19.16 2.30 -26.54
N THR A 499 19.85 1.34 -25.94
CA THR A 499 21.28 1.20 -26.20
C THR A 499 21.66 -0.28 -26.19
N TYR A 500 21.63 -0.92 -27.36
CA TYR A 500 22.62 -1.93 -27.73
C TYR A 500 22.92 -1.76 -29.23
N LYS A 501 24.20 -1.55 -29.54
CA LYS A 501 24.74 -1.36 -30.90
C LYS A 501 24.56 -2.66 -31.70
N TRP A 502 23.92 -2.56 -32.87
CA TRP A 502 24.13 -3.48 -33.98
C TRP A 502 24.34 -2.65 -35.26
N SER A 503 25.36 -3.02 -36.05
CA SER A 503 25.81 -2.30 -37.25
C SER A 503 24.91 -2.61 -38.44
N ILE A 504 24.34 -1.56 -39.06
CA ILE A 504 23.52 -1.63 -40.29
C ILE A 504 24.39 -1.14 -41.45
N SER A 505 24.42 -1.88 -42.57
CA SER A 505 25.06 -1.45 -43.82
C SER A 505 24.01 -1.19 -44.90
N ILE A 506 24.11 -0.07 -45.63
CA ILE A 506 23.18 0.36 -46.68
C ILE A 506 23.74 -0.05 -48.05
N THR A 507 23.00 -0.82 -48.85
CA THR A 507 23.49 -1.34 -50.15
C THR A 507 22.94 -0.65 -51.41
N SER A 508 21.91 0.21 -51.34
CA SER A 508 21.47 0.98 -52.51
C SER A 508 20.46 2.08 -52.17
N THR A 509 20.56 3.24 -52.83
CA THR A 509 19.53 4.30 -52.87
C THR A 509 19.22 4.66 -54.32
N ARG A 510 17.93 4.65 -54.71
CA ARG A 510 17.48 5.21 -55.99
C ARG A 510 16.49 6.34 -55.74
N ARG A 511 16.79 7.53 -56.27
CA ARG A 511 15.94 8.73 -56.18
C ARG A 511 14.99 8.79 -57.38
N ARG A 512 13.69 8.87 -57.09
CA ARG A 512 12.72 9.60 -57.92
C ARG A 512 11.81 10.40 -56.99
N SER A 513 11.39 11.54 -57.50
CA SER A 513 10.74 12.65 -56.80
C SER A 513 9.65 12.16 -55.84
N ASP A 514 9.79 12.60 -54.61
CA ASP A 514 8.82 12.63 -53.51
C ASP A 514 8.73 11.47 -52.51
N TYR A 515 9.36 10.29 -52.69
CA TYR A 515 9.58 9.34 -51.57
C TYR A 515 10.84 8.47 -51.74
N VAL A 516 11.55 8.18 -50.63
CA VAL A 516 12.66 7.21 -50.57
C VAL A 516 12.13 5.89 -50.02
N ILE A 517 12.15 4.84 -50.84
CA ILE A 517 11.86 3.47 -50.39
C ILE A 517 13.17 2.84 -49.96
N ILE A 518 13.29 2.51 -48.67
CA ILE A 518 14.41 1.73 -48.12
C ILE A 518 13.90 0.33 -47.85
N HIS A 519 14.41 -0.67 -48.58
CA HIS A 519 14.16 -2.07 -48.27
C HIS A 519 15.13 -2.53 -47.17
N TYR A 520 14.58 -3.05 -46.08
CA TYR A 520 15.35 -3.71 -45.02
C TYR A 520 15.12 -5.22 -45.10
N THR A 521 16.19 -6.00 -45.13
CA THR A 521 16.17 -7.45 -44.87
C THR A 521 17.01 -7.71 -43.63
N TRP A 522 16.44 -8.43 -42.66
CA TRP A 522 17.11 -8.81 -41.42
C TRP A 522 17.98 -10.05 -41.64
N THR A 523 19.22 -10.04 -41.14
CA THR A 523 20.02 -11.25 -40.85
C THR A 523 20.28 -11.30 -39.37
#